data_AF-A0A4P6MDY7-F1
#
_entry.id   AF-A0A4P6MDY7-F1
#
_cell.length_a   1.000
_cell.length_b   1.000
_cell.length_c   1.000
_cell.angle_alpha   90.00
_cell.angle_beta   90.00
_cell.angle_gamma   90.00
#
_symmetry.space_group_name_H-M   'P 1'
#
loop_
_entity.id
_entity.type
_entity.pdbx_description
1 polymer ?
#
loop_
_entity_poly.entity_id
_entity_poly.type
_entity_poly.pdbx_seq_one_letter_code
_entity_poly.pdbx_strand_id
1 'polypeptide(L)'
;MASDTDVRLSYDPWTCWCPGIDPATDALERVSVLIRSRETWSSDYAFQLGNQIRLIANQCSPGIRTGIAMILHEHGDPDALTGWQQAEPRGLTVYALHDTTNPEDEE
;
A
#
# COMPACT_ATOMS: atom_id res chain seq x y z
N MET A 1 -33.57 10.70 -5.82
CA MET A 1 -33.34 9.60 -4.87
C MET A 1 -32.11 8.86 -5.37
N ALA A 2 -30.95 9.13 -4.75
CA ALA A 2 -29.71 8.45 -5.09
C ALA A 2 -29.87 7.00 -4.65
N SER A 3 -29.82 6.09 -5.62
CA SER A 3 -29.86 4.66 -5.33
C SER A 3 -28.54 4.32 -4.65
N ASP A 4 -28.61 4.11 -3.33
CA ASP A 4 -27.58 3.46 -2.54
C ASP A 4 -27.18 2.19 -3.28
N THR A 5 -26.03 2.26 -3.94
CA THR A 5 -25.40 1.07 -4.48
C THR A 5 -24.78 0.42 -3.26
N ASP A 6 -25.56 -0.47 -2.67
CA ASP A 6 -25.17 -1.37 -1.59
C ASP A 6 -24.04 -2.26 -2.15
N VAL A 7 -22.82 -1.71 -2.15
CA VAL A 7 -21.60 -2.42 -2.51
C VAL A 7 -21.41 -3.42 -1.39
N ARG A 8 -21.98 -4.62 -1.58
CA ARG A 8 -21.73 -5.78 -0.74
C ARG A 8 -20.21 -5.97 -0.65
N LEU A 9 -19.63 -5.50 0.46
CA LEU A 9 -18.24 -5.67 0.90
C LEU A 9 -17.97 -7.13 1.31
N SER A 10 -18.36 -8.09 0.47
CA SER A 10 -18.17 -9.52 0.72
C SER A 10 -17.86 -10.30 -0.56
N TYR A 11 -17.34 -9.62 -1.57
CA TYR A 11 -16.55 -10.28 -2.60
C TYR A 11 -15.10 -10.00 -2.27
N ASP A 12 -14.38 -11.07 -1.98
CA ASP A 12 -12.94 -11.07 -2.04
C ASP A 12 -12.50 -10.32 -3.32
N PRO A 13 -11.91 -9.11 -3.22
CA PRO A 13 -11.59 -8.28 -4.37
C PRO A 13 -10.59 -8.98 -5.32
N TRP A 14 -9.97 -10.06 -4.84
CA TRP A 14 -9.09 -10.96 -5.60
C TRP A 14 -9.80 -11.80 -6.65
N THR A 15 -11.10 -12.05 -6.51
CA THR A 15 -11.84 -12.93 -7.44
C THR A 15 -12.10 -12.30 -8.80
N CYS A 16 -12.11 -10.97 -8.89
CA CYS A 16 -12.33 -10.21 -10.13
C CYS A 16 -11.05 -9.58 -10.66
N TRP A 17 -9.91 -9.90 -10.07
CA TRP A 17 -8.66 -9.26 -10.39
C TRP A 17 -8.01 -9.90 -11.61
N CYS A 18 -7.81 -9.08 -12.64
CA CYS A 18 -7.04 -9.42 -13.82
C CYS A 18 -5.67 -8.75 -13.71
N PRO A 19 -4.64 -9.43 -13.17
CA PRO A 19 -3.31 -8.85 -13.06
C PRO A 19 -2.84 -8.35 -14.44
N GLY A 20 -2.38 -7.11 -14.49
CA GLY A 20 -1.76 -6.55 -15.69
C GLY A 20 -0.50 -7.32 -16.08
N ILE A 21 -0.11 -7.23 -17.36
CA ILE A 21 1.20 -7.76 -17.82
C ILE A 21 2.36 -7.01 -17.13
N ASP A 22 2.11 -5.77 -16.71
CA ASP A 22 3.08 -4.87 -16.10
C ASP A 22 2.99 -4.87 -14.56
N PRO A 23 4.07 -5.24 -13.84
CA PRO A 23 4.10 -5.27 -12.38
C PRO A 23 3.76 -3.94 -11.70
N ALA A 24 4.05 -2.81 -12.35
CA ALA A 24 3.77 -1.51 -11.76
C ALA A 24 2.27 -1.20 -11.73
N THR A 25 1.58 -1.49 -12.84
CA THR A 25 0.13 -1.41 -12.93
C THR A 25 -0.52 -2.30 -11.88
N ASP A 26 -0.03 -3.54 -11.76
CA ASP A 26 -0.54 -4.52 -10.81
C ASP A 26 -0.35 -4.04 -9.34
N ALA A 27 0.81 -3.47 -9.00
CA ALA A 27 1.06 -2.93 -7.66
C ALA A 27 0.20 -1.68 -7.36
N LEU A 28 0.02 -0.78 -8.32
CA LEU A 28 -0.81 0.42 -8.15
C LEU A 28 -2.29 0.10 -7.96
N GLU A 29 -2.79 -0.92 -8.66
CA GLU A 29 -4.15 -1.40 -8.43
C GLU A 29 -4.33 -1.88 -6.99
N ARG A 30 -3.41 -2.68 -6.45
CA ARG A 30 -3.44 -3.13 -5.04
C ARG A 30 -3.47 -1.97 -4.05
N VAL A 31 -2.62 -0.98 -4.28
CA VAL A 31 -2.58 0.23 -3.44
C VAL A 31 -3.92 0.97 -3.51
N SER A 32 -4.52 1.07 -4.69
CA SER A 32 -5.81 1.74 -4.85
C SER A 32 -6.94 1.05 -4.07
N VAL A 33 -6.92 -0.29 -4.01
CA VAL A 33 -7.90 -1.06 -3.22
C VAL A 33 -7.71 -0.77 -1.72
N LEU A 34 -6.44 -0.72 -1.28
CA LEU A 34 -6.06 -0.41 0.10
C LEU A 34 -6.57 0.96 0.56
N ILE A 35 -6.42 1.98 -0.29
CA ILE A 35 -6.87 3.35 0.01
C ILE A 35 -8.38 3.45 0.02
N ARG A 36 -9.08 2.81 -0.94
CA ARG A 36 -10.53 2.94 -1.12
C ARG A 36 -11.37 2.23 -0.06
N SER A 37 -10.81 1.21 0.59
CA SER A 37 -11.58 0.29 1.45
C SER A 37 -11.04 0.19 2.88
N ARG A 38 -10.15 1.12 3.27
CA ARG A 38 -9.39 1.09 4.54
C ARG A 38 -10.22 0.88 5.81
N GLU A 39 -11.46 1.36 5.85
CA GLU A 39 -12.32 1.32 7.06
C GLU A 39 -13.06 -0.01 7.24
N THR A 40 -12.93 -0.95 6.29
CA THR A 40 -13.77 -2.17 6.25
C THR A 40 -13.01 -3.47 6.41
N TRP A 41 -11.68 -3.41 6.56
CA TRP A 41 -10.81 -4.58 6.48
C TRP A 41 -10.29 -5.01 7.83
N SER A 42 -10.00 -6.31 7.98
CA SER A 42 -9.27 -6.81 9.14
C SER A 42 -7.79 -6.45 9.03
N SER A 43 -7.16 -6.21 10.18
CA SER A 43 -5.71 -5.96 10.29
C SER A 43 -4.86 -7.03 9.58
N ASP A 44 -5.22 -8.31 9.72
CA ASP A 44 -4.51 -9.42 9.05
C ASP A 44 -4.56 -9.30 7.52
N TYR A 45 -5.70 -8.86 6.98
CA TYR A 45 -5.88 -8.70 5.54
C TYR A 45 -5.08 -7.51 5.00
N ALA A 46 -5.14 -6.37 5.70
CA ALA A 46 -4.33 -5.19 5.37
C ALA A 46 -2.82 -5.52 5.40
N PHE A 47 -2.37 -6.24 6.43
CA PHE A 47 -0.99 -6.72 6.54
C PHE A 47 -0.58 -7.63 5.37
N GLN A 48 -1.39 -8.64 5.03
CA GLN A 48 -1.08 -9.52 3.90
C GLN A 48 -1.04 -8.75 2.58
N LEU A 49 -1.92 -7.76 2.41
CA LEU A 49 -1.91 -6.92 1.23
C LEU A 49 -0.62 -6.10 1.11
N GLY A 50 -0.19 -5.48 2.21
CA GLY A 50 1.08 -4.76 2.28
C GLY A 50 2.27 -5.60 1.84
N ASN A 51 2.33 -6.85 2.31
CA ASN A 51 3.37 -7.81 1.91
C ASN A 51 3.34 -8.08 0.39
N GLN A 52 2.15 -8.33 -0.17
CA GLN A 52 2.01 -8.61 -1.61
C GLN A 52 2.40 -7.41 -2.47
N ILE A 53 1.98 -6.19 -2.08
CA ILE A 53 2.36 -4.96 -2.77
C ILE A 53 3.89 -4.84 -2.82
N ARG A 54 4.58 -5.12 -1.71
CA ARG A 54 6.04 -5.07 -1.66
C ARG A 54 6.70 -6.08 -2.59
N LEU A 55 6.22 -7.33 -2.60
CA LEU A 55 6.78 -8.38 -3.45
C LEU A 55 6.68 -8.05 -4.95
N ILE A 56 5.63 -7.33 -5.34
CA ILE A 56 5.41 -6.94 -6.75
C ILE A 56 6.14 -5.64 -7.07
N ALA A 57 6.14 -4.68 -6.16
CA ALA A 57 6.92 -3.46 -6.30
C ALA A 57 8.43 -3.74 -6.41
N ASN A 58 8.94 -4.84 -5.84
CA ASN A 58 10.32 -5.29 -6.01
C ASN A 58 10.66 -5.72 -7.46
N GLN A 59 9.65 -6.05 -8.28
CA GLN A 59 9.81 -6.36 -9.70
C GLN A 59 9.74 -5.09 -10.58
N CYS A 60 9.35 -3.95 -9.99
CA CYS A 60 9.24 -2.67 -10.66
C CYS A 60 10.58 -1.91 -10.65
N SER A 61 10.63 -0.83 -11.43
CA SER A 61 11.76 0.10 -11.35
C SER A 61 11.85 0.76 -9.95
N PRO A 62 13.05 1.19 -9.50
CA PRO A 62 13.21 1.85 -8.20
C PRO A 62 12.32 3.08 -8.00
N GLY A 63 12.06 3.84 -9.07
CA GLY A 63 11.19 5.02 -9.03
C GLY A 63 9.73 4.64 -8.73
N ILE A 64 9.22 3.59 -9.37
CA ILE A 64 7.85 3.11 -9.15
C ILE A 64 7.70 2.55 -7.73
N ARG A 65 8.67 1.74 -7.28
CA ARG A 65 8.68 1.22 -5.91
C ARG A 65 8.71 2.34 -4.87
N THR A 66 9.49 3.39 -5.10
CA THR A 66 9.53 4.57 -4.23
C THR A 66 8.18 5.29 -4.22
N GLY A 67 7.56 5.49 -5.38
CA GLY A 67 6.23 6.11 -5.49
C GLY A 67 5.15 5.32 -4.74
N ILE A 68 5.16 4.00 -4.86
CA ILE A 68 4.25 3.11 -4.11
C ILE A 68 4.47 3.23 -2.60
N ALA A 69 5.74 3.27 -2.17
CA ALA A 69 6.07 3.45 -0.75
C ALA A 69 5.55 4.79 -0.20
N MET A 70 5.69 5.88 -0.97
CA MET A 70 5.15 7.19 -0.60
C MET A 70 3.63 7.15 -0.43
N ILE A 71 2.92 6.58 -1.42
CA ILE A 71 1.46 6.47 -1.36
C ILE A 71 1.01 5.63 -0.15
N LEU A 72 1.68 4.51 0.13
CA LEU A 72 1.38 3.69 1.32
C LEU A 72 1.66 4.42 2.62
N HIS A 73 2.71 5.24 2.68
CA HIS A 73 3.03 6.03 3.86
C HIS A 73 2.04 7.17 4.10
N GLU A 74 1.56 7.82 3.04
CA GLU A 74 0.65 8.97 3.13
C GLU A 74 -0.83 8.56 3.29
N HIS A 75 -1.22 7.43 2.69
CA HIS A 75 -2.63 7.04 2.55
C HIS A 75 -2.91 5.59 2.93
N GLY A 76 -1.89 4.80 3.24
CA GLY A 76 -2.03 3.39 3.56
C GLY A 76 -2.52 3.15 4.98
N ASP A 77 -3.12 1.98 5.16
CA ASP A 77 -3.44 1.42 6.46
C ASP A 77 -2.15 1.07 7.24
N PRO A 78 -2.06 1.35 8.57
CA PRO A 78 -0.89 1.04 9.37
C PRO A 78 -0.46 -0.44 9.35
N ASP A 79 -1.41 -1.37 9.31
CA ASP A 79 -1.12 -2.81 9.27
C ASP A 79 -0.55 -3.20 7.90
N ALA A 80 -1.05 -2.56 6.83
CA ALA A 80 -0.47 -2.72 5.50
C ALA A 80 0.94 -2.14 5.38
N LEU A 81 1.23 -1.00 6.03
CA LEU A 81 2.58 -0.45 6.06
C LEU A 81 3.54 -1.41 6.78
N THR A 82 3.08 -2.02 7.88
CA THR A 82 3.83 -3.05 8.61
C THR A 82 4.13 -4.26 7.72
N GLY A 83 3.14 -4.75 6.97
CA GLY A 83 3.33 -5.82 5.99
C GLY A 83 4.31 -5.45 4.87
N TRP A 84 4.22 -4.23 4.34
CA TRP A 84 5.15 -3.72 3.32
C TRP A 84 6.60 -3.72 3.81
N GLN A 85 6.85 -3.26 5.05
CA GLN A 85 8.18 -3.24 5.65
C GLN A 85 8.72 -4.65 5.91
N GLN A 86 7.88 -5.58 6.36
CA GLN A 86 8.31 -6.95 6.64
C GLN A 86 8.68 -7.75 5.39
N ALA A 87 8.00 -7.50 4.26
CA ALA A 87 8.30 -8.11 2.97
C ALA A 87 9.56 -7.53 2.29
N GLU A 88 10.24 -6.55 2.91
CA GLU A 88 11.51 -6.06 2.42
C GLU A 88 12.58 -7.16 2.55
N PRO A 89 13.24 -7.57 1.45
CA PRO A 89 14.36 -8.49 1.54
C PRO A 89 15.44 -7.84 2.43
N ARG A 90 15.73 -8.48 3.57
CA ARG A 90 16.76 -8.05 4.53
C ARG A 90 18.07 -7.81 3.79
N GLY A 91 18.36 -6.55 3.45
CA GLY A 91 19.54 -6.16 2.70
C GLY A 91 19.39 -4.97 1.74
N LEU A 92 18.18 -4.53 1.40
CA LEU A 92 18.00 -3.41 0.45
C LEU A 92 16.90 -2.43 0.91
N THR A 93 17.36 -1.39 1.61
CA THR A 93 16.90 0.02 1.60
C THR A 93 16.37 0.59 2.92
N VAL A 94 17.22 1.39 3.57
CA VAL A 94 16.84 2.38 4.57
C VAL A 94 16.10 3.52 3.86
N TYR A 95 14.79 3.65 4.06
CA TYR A 95 14.10 4.93 3.89
C TYR A 95 13.84 5.51 5.26
N ALA A 96 14.89 6.03 5.87
CA ALA A 96 14.74 7.01 6.92
C ALA A 96 14.28 8.31 6.25
N LEU A 97 12.97 8.44 6.05
CA LEU A 97 12.33 9.75 6.08
C LEU A 97 12.41 10.19 7.54
N HIS A 98 13.62 10.63 7.95
CA HIS A 98 13.72 11.50 9.10
C HIS A 98 12.96 12.75 8.72
N ASP A 99 11.77 12.84 9.30
CA ASP A 99 11.15 14.07 9.75
C ASP A 99 12.26 15.07 10.06
N THR A 100 12.48 16.02 9.14
CA THR A 100 13.29 17.21 9.41
C THR A 100 12.44 18.12 10.29
N THR A 101 12.16 17.68 11.51
CA THR A 101 11.79 18.59 12.58
C THR A 101 13.09 19.25 13.01
N ASN A 102 13.36 20.43 12.44
CA ASN A 102 14.42 21.33 12.89
C ASN A 102 13.98 21.94 14.23
N PRO A 103 14.61 21.63 15.38
CA PRO A 103 14.30 22.29 16.64
C PRO A 103 15.28 23.45 16.85
N GLU A 104 15.32 24.41 15.93
CA GLU A 104 16.16 25.62 16.06
C GLU A 104 15.37 26.93 15.90
N ASP A 105 14.06 26.93 16.17
CA ASP A 105 13.28 28.17 16.29
C ASP A 105 12.44 28.16 17.60
N GLU A 106 13.11 28.13 18.75
CA GLU A 106 12.58 28.74 19.98
C GLU A 106 13.64 29.70 20.53
N GLU A 107 13.40 30.98 20.23
CA GLU A 107 14.12 32.18 20.69
C GLU A 107 13.88 32.45 22.18
#